data_AF-A0A935N2V7-F1
#
_entry.id   AF-A0A935N2V7-F1
#
_cell.length_a   1.000
_cell.length_b   1.000
_cell.length_c   1.000
_cell.angle_alpha   90.00
_cell.angle_beta   90.00
_cell.angle_gamma   90.00
#
_symmetry.space_group_name_H-M   'P 1'
#
loop_
_entity.id
_entity.type
_entity.pdbx_description
1 polymer ?
#
loop_
_entity_poly.entity_id
_entity_poly.type
_entity_poly.pdbx_seq_one_letter_code
_entity_poly.pdbx_strand_id
1 'polypeptide(L)' 'MVGLRKVDQVAQGDTTVFHVNMPDIDSILKKAKDNGGSVKRTKTVIPAMGWYALMNDPDGNTLGLYQKS' A
#
# COMPACT_ATOMS: atom_id res chain seq x y z
N MET A 1 4.55 7.34 24.78
CA MET A 1 5.64 6.62 24.09
C MET A 1 5.38 6.78 22.60
N VAL A 2 6.17 7.59 21.92
CA VAL A 2 6.01 7.85 20.48
C VAL A 2 6.94 6.89 19.76
N GLY A 3 6.38 5.88 19.10
CA GLY A 3 7.14 4.79 18.49
C GLY A 3 6.26 3.60 18.13
N LEU A 4 6.81 2.64 17.40
CA LEU A 4 6.10 1.42 17.02
C LEU A 4 5.92 0.49 18.24
N ARG A 5 4.73 -0.09 18.40
CA ARG A 5 4.43 -1.04 19.48
C ARG A 5 5.18 -2.35 19.25
N LYS A 6 6.00 -2.78 20.22
CA LYS A 6 6.61 -4.11 20.22
C LYS A 6 5.52 -5.18 20.34
N VAL A 7 5.56 -6.17 19.46
CA VAL A 7 4.67 -7.34 19.44
C VAL A 7 5.50 -8.61 19.32
N ASP A 8 5.03 -9.72 19.89
CA ASP A 8 5.74 -11.00 19.86
C ASP A 8 5.74 -11.62 18.45
N GLN A 9 4.69 -11.33 17.67
CA GLN A 9 4.57 -11.71 16.26
C GLN A 9 3.85 -10.61 15.50
N VAL A 10 4.33 -10.29 14.29
CA VAL A 10 3.63 -9.39 13.37
C VAL A 10 2.46 -10.15 12.74
N ALA A 11 1.23 -9.77 13.08
CA ALA A 11 0.03 -10.29 12.44
C ALA A 11 -0.24 -9.55 11.13
N GLN A 12 -0.22 -10.27 10.00
CA GLN A 12 -0.45 -9.67 8.69
C GLN A 12 -1.91 -9.21 8.58
N GLY A 13 -2.12 -7.89 8.46
CA GLY A 13 -3.44 -7.29 8.19
C GLY A 13 -4.12 -6.59 9.36
N ASP A 14 -3.58 -6.66 10.58
CA ASP A 14 -4.13 -5.97 11.77
C ASP A 14 -3.38 -4.66 12.09
N THR A 15 -2.84 -4.03 11.04
CA THR A 15 -1.97 -2.85 11.13
C THR A 15 -2.55 -1.69 10.33
N THR A 16 -2.37 -0.47 10.82
CA THR A 16 -2.76 0.76 10.12
C THR A 16 -2.18 0.80 8.70
N VAL A 17 -3.04 1.01 7.70
CA VAL A 17 -2.64 1.14 6.29
C VAL A 17 -2.44 2.61 5.95
N PHE A 18 -1.20 3.01 5.71
CA PHE A 18 -0.89 4.35 5.23
C PHE A 18 -1.17 4.46 3.73
N HIS A 19 -1.84 5.54 3.34
CA HIS A 19 -2.07 5.87 1.93
C HIS A 19 -1.10 6.96 1.50
N VAL A 20 -0.31 6.66 0.46
CA VAL A 20 0.66 7.59 -0.10
C VAL A 20 0.12 8.13 -1.42
N ASN A 21 0.14 9.45 -1.58
CA ASN A 21 -0.25 10.10 -2.82
C ASN A 21 0.84 9.90 -3.88
N MET A 22 0.46 9.36 -5.04
CA MET A 22 1.35 9.04 -6.14
C MET A 22 0.80 9.62 -7.46
N PRO A 23 1.68 10.12 -8.34
CA PRO A 23 1.27 10.65 -9.64
C PRO A 23 0.80 9.55 -10.60
N ASP A 24 1.34 8.34 -10.48
CA ASP A 24 0.99 7.20 -11.33
C ASP A 24 1.04 5.89 -10.53
N ILE A 25 -0.13 5.34 -10.19
CA ILE A 25 -0.24 4.07 -9.48
C ILE A 25 0.33 2.90 -10.29
N ASP A 26 0.16 2.89 -11.61
CA ASP A 26 0.50 1.71 -12.43
C ASP A 26 2.02 1.49 -12.50
N SER A 27 2.78 2.58 -12.66
CA SER A 27 4.24 2.56 -12.57
C SER A 27 4.74 2.11 -11.20
N ILE A 28 4.08 2.54 -10.12
CA ILE A 28 4.45 2.14 -8.75
C ILE A 28 4.15 0.67 -8.49
N LEU A 29 3.01 0.15 -8.93
CA LEU A 29 2.68 -1.27 -8.80
C LEU A 29 3.65 -2.16 -9.58
N LYS A 30 4.14 -1.69 -10.74
CA LYS A 30 5.19 -2.40 -11.48
C LYS A 30 6.51 -2.42 -10.68
N LYS A 31 6.97 -1.27 -10.21
CA LYS A 31 8.17 -1.17 -9.37
C LYS A 31 8.06 -2.02 -8.11
N ALA A 32 6.89 -2.06 -7.48
CA ALA A 32 6.64 -2.89 -6.31
C ALA A 32 6.94 -4.37 -6.61
N LYS A 33 6.40 -4.90 -7.72
CA LYS A 33 6.67 -6.28 -8.15
C LYS A 33 8.15 -6.51 -8.45
N ASP A 34 8.78 -5.58 -9.18
CA ASP A 34 10.20 -5.69 -9.56
C ASP A 34 11.13 -5.72 -8.34
N ASN A 35 10.71 -5.14 -7.20
CA ASN A 35 11.46 -5.11 -5.94
C ASN A 35 11.01 -6.19 -4.92
N GLY A 36 10.27 -7.22 -5.36
CA GLY A 36 9.86 -8.34 -4.51
C GLY A 36 8.59 -8.11 -3.67
N GLY A 37 7.90 -6.99 -3.88
CA GLY A 37 6.56 -6.76 -3.35
C GLY A 37 5.48 -7.47 -4.18
N SER A 38 4.23 -7.37 -3.72
CA SER A 38 3.08 -7.95 -4.41
C SER A 38 1.89 -6.99 -4.46
N VAL A 39 0.99 -7.21 -5.43
CA VAL A 39 -0.21 -6.39 -5.60
C VAL A 39 -1.38 -7.06 -4.90
N LYS A 40 -1.92 -6.42 -3.86
CA LYS A 40 -3.07 -6.90 -3.07
C LYS A 40 -4.40 -6.48 -3.69
N ARG A 41 -4.45 -5.25 -4.20
CA ARG A 41 -5.55 -4.68 -4.96
C ARG A 41 -4.99 -3.86 -6.11
N THR A 42 -5.50 -4.13 -7.30
CA THR A 42 -5.18 -3.35 -8.50
C THR A 42 -5.79 -1.95 -8.41
N LYS A 43 -5.37 -1.07 -9.33
CA LYS A 43 -5.90 0.29 -9.46
C LYS A 43 -7.42 0.25 -9.61
N THR A 44 -8.09 0.86 -8.64
CA THR A 44 -9.54 0.88 -8.49
C THR A 44 -10.00 2.33 -8.43
N VAL A 45 -11.09 2.65 -9.12
CA VAL A 45 -11.63 4.02 -9.17
C VAL A 45 -12.29 4.39 -7.84
N ILE A 46 -12.05 5.62 -7.39
CA ILE A 46 -12.80 6.31 -6.36
C ILE A 46 -13.63 7.40 -7.06
N PRO A 47 -14.95 7.24 -7.20
CA PRO A 47 -15.80 8.23 -7.85
C PRO A 47 -15.56 9.63 -7.29
N ALA A 48 -15.44 10.61 -8.19
CA ALA A 48 -15.19 12.03 -7.89
C ALA A 48 -13.86 12.38 -7.17
N MET A 49 -13.00 11.41 -6.83
CA MET A 49 -11.78 11.64 -6.05
C MET A 49 -10.49 11.18 -6.75
N GLY A 50 -10.54 10.12 -7.56
CA GLY A 50 -9.35 9.60 -8.27
C GLY A 50 -9.28 8.07 -8.25
N TRP A 51 -8.12 7.52 -7.89
CA TRP A 51 -7.87 6.08 -7.85
C TRP A 51 -7.14 5.66 -6.57
N TYR A 52 -7.32 4.40 -6.20
CA TYR A 52 -6.51 3.75 -5.16
C TYR A 52 -6.05 2.36 -5.58
N ALA A 53 -4.98 1.89 -4.94
CA ALA A 53 -4.51 0.51 -5.04
C ALA A 53 -3.91 0.09 -3.69
N LEU A 54 -3.76 -1.22 -3.47
CA LEU A 54 -3.06 -1.76 -2.30
C LEU A 54 -1.94 -2.67 -2.77
N MET A 55 -0.78 -2.53 -2.15
CA MET A 55 0.37 -3.39 -2.36
C MET A 55 0.90 -3.93 -1.03
N ASN A 56 1.60 -5.05 -1.09
CA ASN A 56 2.40 -5.57 0.00
C ASN A 56 3.88 -5.37 -0.31
N ASP A 57 4.65 -4.97 0.70
CA ASP A 57 6.11 -5.03 0.64
C ASP A 57 6.60 -6.47 0.90
N PRO A 58 7.91 -6.75 0.72
CA PRO A 58 8.48 -8.06 1.00
C PRO A 58 8.32 -8.54 2.45
N ASP A 59 8.19 -7.60 3.40
CA ASP A 59 7.99 -7.87 4.82
C ASP A 59 6.52 -8.17 5.17
N GLY A 60 5.63 -8.08 4.19
CA GLY A 60 4.20 -8.39 4.31
C GLY A 60 3.32 -7.21 4.75
N ASN A 61 3.89 -6.01 4.95
CA ASN A 61 3.14 -4.80 5.29
C ASN A 61 2.25 -4.36 4.13
N THR A 62 1.03 -3.91 4.43
CA THR A 62 0.12 -3.38 3.40
C THR A 62 0.28 -1.86 3.29
N LEU A 63 0.53 -1.38 2.08
CA LEU A 63 0.59 0.05 1.73
C LEU A 63 -0.55 0.40 0.79
N GLY A 64 -1.21 1.52 1.07
CA GLY A 64 -2.20 2.12 0.19
C GLY A 64 -1.55 3.13 -0.74
N LEU A 65 -1.94 3.08 -2.01
CA LEU A 65 -1.59 4.09 -3.01
C LEU A 65 -2.84 4.87 -3.34
N TYR A 66 -2.72 6.18 -3.44
CA TYR A 66 -3.77 7.07 -3.89
C TYR A 66 -3.27 7.94 -5.02
N GLN A 67 -4.07 8.09 -6.08
CA GLN A 67 -3.78 8.97 -7.20
C GLN A 67 -4.97 9.88 -7.37
N LYS A 68 -4.72 11.19 -7.35
CA LYS A 68 -5.77 12.18 -7.62
C LYS A 68 -6.22 12.09 -9.09
N SER A 69 -7.51 12.33 -9.33
CA SER A 69 -8.06 12.42 -10.70
C SER A 69 -7.38 13.46 -11.57
#